data_AF-A0A016VTG1-F1
#
_entry.id   AF-A0A016VTG1-F1
#
_cell.length_a   1.000
_cell.length_b   1.000
_cell.length_c   1.000
_cell.angle_alpha   90.00
_cell.angle_beta   90.00
_cell.angle_gamma   90.00
#
_symmetry.space_group_name_H-M   'P 1'
#
loop_
_entity.id
_entity.type
_entity.pdbx_description
1 polymer ?
#
loop_
_entity_poly.entity_id
_entity_poly.type
_entity_poly.pdbx_seq_one_letter_code
_entity_poly.pdbx_strand_id
1 'polypeptide(L)'
;MMNDLAPELGRRKRAAWGAYKSIEDVVKKTKNIRLRAHLFNTTVLPALTYASETWALRKQDENAVSVIERSIERVMLGMTRLTQVRAGIRSSTLRQQSKIRDAAVYAKSSKIRWAGHVMRLNDHRWTRAVSDWTPRNVKRTTGRPPTR
;
A
#
# COMPACT_ATOMS: atom_id res chain seq x y z
N MET A 1 -7.99 -22.84 -0.74
CA MET A 1 -8.10 -21.64 -1.60
C MET A 1 -6.84 -20.80 -1.43
N MET A 2 -6.07 -20.61 -2.50
CA MET A 2 -4.95 -19.68 -2.50
C MET A 2 -5.55 -18.28 -2.70
N ASN A 3 -5.46 -17.42 -1.67
CA ASN A 3 -5.85 -16.02 -1.80
C ASN A 3 -4.82 -15.31 -2.69
N ASP A 4 -4.96 -15.45 -4.01
CA ASP A 4 -4.11 -14.74 -4.95
C ASP A 4 -4.46 -13.25 -4.96
N LEU A 5 -3.50 -12.43 -4.55
CA LEU A 5 -3.66 -10.98 -4.47
C LEU A 5 -3.41 -10.31 -5.83
N ALA A 6 -2.86 -11.01 -6.83
CA ALA A 6 -2.49 -10.42 -8.10
C ALA A 6 -3.66 -9.72 -8.84
N PRO A 7 -4.88 -10.30 -8.93
CA PRO A 7 -6.01 -9.61 -9.55
C PRO A 7 -6.41 -8.32 -8.81
N GLU A 8 -6.32 -8.33 -7.48
CA GLU A 8 -6.61 -7.14 -6.66
C GLU A 8 -5.56 -6.05 -6.86
N LEU A 9 -4.28 -6.40 -6.85
CA LEU A 9 -3.20 -5.46 -7.16
C LEU A 9 -3.33 -4.88 -8.58
N GLY A 10 -3.81 -5.68 -9.54
CA GLY A 10 -4.16 -5.21 -10.88
C GLY A 10 -5.26 -4.14 -10.88
N ARG A 11 -6.31 -4.33 -10.08
CA ARG A 11 -7.37 -3.31 -9.88
C ARG A 11 -6.82 -2.05 -9.22
N ARG A 12 -6.05 -2.19 -8.14
CA ARG A 12 -5.46 -1.06 -7.41
C ARG A 12 -4.47 -0.28 -8.26
N LYS A 13 -3.69 -0.95 -9.11
CA LYS A 13 -2.85 -0.31 -10.12
C LYS A 13 -3.65 0.62 -11.01
N ARG A 14 -4.77 0.14 -11.60
CA ARG A 14 -5.63 0.97 -12.45
C ARG A 14 -6.23 2.14 -11.69
N ALA A 15 -6.74 1.90 -10.48
CA ALA A 15 -7.32 2.95 -9.64
C ALA A 15 -6.29 4.03 -9.28
N ALA A 16 -5.07 3.64 -8.89
CA ALA A 16 -3.98 4.57 -8.55
C ALA A 16 -3.56 5.42 -9.75
N TRP A 17 -3.46 4.81 -10.94
CA TRP A 17 -3.18 5.54 -12.18
C TRP A 17 -4.31 6.51 -12.55
N GLY A 18 -5.57 6.09 -12.42
CA GLY A 18 -6.73 6.96 -12.61
C GLY A 18 -6.73 8.16 -11.66
N ALA A 19 -6.47 7.91 -10.37
CA ALA A 19 -6.35 8.95 -9.35
C ALA A 19 -5.22 9.93 -9.70
N TYR A 20 -4.03 9.44 -10.08
CA TYR A 20 -2.94 10.31 -10.49
C TYR A 20 -3.31 11.14 -11.73
N LYS A 21 -3.99 10.53 -12.72
CA LYS A 21 -4.37 11.23 -13.93
C LYS A 21 -5.28 12.42 -13.65
N SER A 22 -6.18 12.29 -12.68
CA SER A 22 -7.10 13.37 -12.28
C SER A 22 -6.38 14.60 -11.71
N ILE A 23 -5.19 14.43 -11.12
CA ILE A 23 -4.40 15.52 -10.52
C ILE A 23 -3.15 15.89 -11.31
N GLU A 24 -2.90 15.24 -12.45
CA GLU A 24 -1.62 15.32 -13.15
C GLU A 24 -1.25 16.77 -13.54
N ASP A 25 -2.21 17.53 -14.05
CA ASP A 25 -1.98 18.91 -14.49
C ASP A 25 -1.57 19.81 -13.31
N VAL A 26 -2.28 19.69 -12.18
CA VAL A 26 -1.96 20.41 -10.94
C VAL A 26 -0.57 20.02 -10.42
N VAL A 27 -0.28 18.72 -10.40
CA VAL A 27 1.03 18.20 -9.93
C VAL A 27 2.17 18.70 -10.80
N LYS A 28 1.99 18.78 -12.13
CA LYS A 28 3.00 19.28 -13.07
C LYS A 28 3.25 20.79 -12.92
N LYS A 29 2.20 21.58 -12.69
CA LYS A 29 2.31 23.04 -12.51
C LYS A 29 2.86 23.43 -11.14
N THR A 30 2.72 22.56 -10.14
CA THR A 30 3.14 22.86 -8.77
C THR A 30 4.66 22.77 -8.63
N LYS A 31 5.32 23.90 -8.31
CA LYS A 31 6.77 23.90 -8.01
C LYS A 31 7.11 23.39 -6.60
N ASN A 32 6.19 23.52 -5.65
CA ASN A 32 6.41 23.10 -4.28
C ASN A 32 6.36 21.57 -4.14
N ILE A 33 7.50 20.96 -3.81
CA ILE A 33 7.67 19.51 -3.66
C ILE A 33 6.76 18.95 -2.55
N ARG A 34 6.63 19.66 -1.42
CA ARG A 34 5.80 19.20 -0.28
C ARG A 34 4.32 19.17 -0.67
N LEU A 35 3.87 20.16 -1.43
CA LEU A 35 2.49 20.20 -1.91
C LEU A 35 2.22 19.07 -2.91
N ARG A 36 3.15 18.79 -3.85
CA ARG A 36 3.05 17.63 -4.75
C ARG A 36 2.98 16.31 -3.99
N ALA A 37 3.85 16.16 -2.98
CA ALA A 37 3.83 14.98 -2.12
C ALA A 37 2.51 14.84 -1.37
N HIS A 38 1.97 15.96 -0.85
CA HIS A 38 0.69 15.98 -0.17
C HIS A 38 -0.47 15.57 -1.09
N LEU A 39 -0.53 16.11 -2.31
CA LEU A 39 -1.53 15.72 -3.31
C LEU A 39 -1.43 14.23 -3.64
N PHE A 40 -0.22 13.70 -3.85
CA PHE A 40 -0.02 12.27 -4.08
C PHE A 40 -0.51 11.42 -2.90
N ASN A 41 -0.11 11.80 -1.68
CA ASN A 41 -0.43 11.05 -0.45
C ASN A 41 -1.94 11.08 -0.11
N THR A 42 -2.69 12.08 -0.56
CA THR A 42 -4.13 12.21 -0.29
C THR A 42 -5.00 11.60 -1.38
N THR A 43 -4.49 11.39 -2.59
CA THR A 43 -5.28 10.91 -3.73
C THR A 43 -4.84 9.53 -4.23
N VAL A 44 -3.57 9.39 -4.61
CA VAL A 44 -3.03 8.17 -5.21
C VAL A 44 -2.82 7.09 -4.16
N LEU A 45 -2.28 7.47 -3.00
CA LEU A 45 -1.95 6.51 -1.95
C LEU A 45 -3.19 5.79 -1.40
N PRO A 46 -4.32 6.46 -1.10
CA PRO A 46 -5.56 5.78 -0.72
C PRO A 46 -6.12 4.89 -1.84
N ALA A 47 -6.08 5.33 -3.10
CA ALA A 47 -6.55 4.52 -4.22
C ALA A 47 -5.73 3.23 -4.40
N LEU A 48 -4.41 3.31 -4.20
CA LEU A 48 -3.49 2.18 -4.29
C LEU A 48 -3.64 1.21 -3.11
N THR A 49 -3.92 1.71 -1.91
CA THR A 49 -3.90 0.92 -0.67
C THR A 49 -5.29 0.64 -0.09
N TYR A 50 -6.34 0.92 -0.84
CA TYR A 50 -7.72 0.64 -0.43
C TYR A 50 -7.91 -0.83 -0.08
N ALA A 51 -8.59 -1.09 1.03
CA ALA A 51 -8.82 -2.41 1.61
C ALA A 51 -7.55 -3.20 1.96
N SER A 52 -6.39 -2.52 2.08
CA SER A 52 -5.13 -3.18 2.42
C SER A 52 -5.11 -3.85 3.79
N GLU A 53 -5.97 -3.43 4.73
CA GLU A 53 -6.18 -4.15 6.00
C GLU A 53 -6.60 -5.61 5.81
N THR A 54 -7.31 -5.94 4.71
CA THR A 54 -7.78 -7.30 4.41
C THR A 54 -6.73 -8.17 3.72
N TRP A 55 -5.64 -7.57 3.22
CA TRP A 55 -4.64 -8.29 2.44
C TRP A 55 -3.71 -9.13 3.33
N ALA A 56 -3.39 -10.33 2.87
CA ALA A 56 -2.31 -11.14 3.40
C ALA A 56 -1.01 -10.81 2.63
N LEU A 57 -0.44 -9.64 2.88
CA LEU A 57 0.75 -9.16 2.19
C LEU A 57 1.96 -10.08 2.42
N ARG A 58 2.40 -10.78 1.37
CA ARG A 58 3.71 -11.43 1.32
C ARG A 58 4.75 -10.44 0.79
N LYS A 59 6.03 -10.82 0.87
CA LYS A 59 7.11 -9.95 0.36
C LYS A 59 6.99 -9.63 -1.13
N GLN A 60 6.50 -10.59 -1.92
CA GLN A 60 6.23 -10.40 -3.35
C GLN A 60 5.13 -9.37 -3.60
N ASP A 61 4.08 -9.39 -2.78
CA ASP A 61 2.95 -8.47 -2.88
C ASP A 61 3.38 -7.04 -2.49
N GLU A 62 4.19 -6.88 -1.43
CA GLU A 62 4.80 -5.59 -1.06
C GLU A 62 5.63 -5.03 -2.22
N ASN A 63 6.46 -5.85 -2.84
CA ASN A 63 7.29 -5.44 -3.96
C ASN A 63 6.43 -4.98 -5.15
N ALA A 64 5.31 -5.67 -5.42
CA ALA A 64 4.37 -5.28 -6.47
C ALA A 64 3.73 -3.92 -6.18
N VAL A 65 3.32 -3.64 -4.93
CA VAL A 65 2.84 -2.32 -4.51
C VAL A 65 3.90 -1.24 -4.73
N SER A 66 5.15 -1.49 -4.30
CA SER A 66 6.26 -0.56 -4.51
C SER A 66 6.58 -0.33 -5.99
N VAL A 67 6.44 -1.34 -6.85
CA VAL A 67 6.65 -1.19 -8.31
C VAL A 67 5.60 -0.27 -8.92
N ILE A 68 4.33 -0.42 -8.52
CA ILE A 68 3.23 0.45 -8.97
C ILE A 68 3.50 1.89 -8.53
N GLU A 69 3.77 2.11 -7.25
CA GLU A 69 4.06 3.43 -6.71
C GLU A 69 5.24 4.11 -7.43
N ARG A 70 6.38 3.40 -7.57
CA ARG A 70 7.56 3.91 -8.28
C ARG A 70 7.27 4.28 -9.74
N SER A 71 6.33 3.59 -10.38
CA SER A 71 5.93 3.91 -11.76
C SER A 71 5.23 5.26 -11.87
N ILE A 72 4.36 5.58 -10.90
CA ILE A 72 3.65 6.86 -10.85
C ILE A 72 4.60 7.95 -10.35
N GLU A 73 5.43 7.66 -9.35
CA GLU A 73 6.44 8.57 -8.79
C GLU A 73 7.41 9.08 -9.87
N ARG A 74 7.84 8.21 -10.78
CA ARG A 74 8.67 8.60 -11.93
C ARG A 74 7.98 9.61 -12.83
N VAL A 75 6.72 9.35 -13.20
CA VAL A 75 5.94 10.26 -14.06
C VAL A 75 5.70 11.58 -13.34
N MET A 76 5.41 11.54 -12.04
CA MET A 76 5.34 12.72 -11.20
C MET A 76 6.62 13.54 -11.33
N LEU A 77 7.80 12.93 -11.18
CA LEU A 77 9.10 13.60 -11.30
C LEU A 77 9.53 13.92 -12.75
N GLY A 78 8.69 13.66 -13.76
CA GLY A 78 9.02 13.92 -15.17
C GLY A 78 10.09 12.99 -15.74
N MET A 79 10.31 11.82 -15.14
CA MET A 79 11.32 10.86 -15.57
C MET A 79 10.71 9.59 -16.16
N THR A 80 11.36 9.07 -17.20
CA THR A 80 11.07 7.73 -17.70
C THR A 80 11.97 6.70 -17.00
N ARG A 81 11.62 5.41 -17.09
CA ARG A 81 12.48 4.33 -16.59
C ARG A 81 13.83 4.30 -17.33
N LEU A 82 13.83 4.57 -18.63
CA LEU A 82 15.04 4.62 -19.44
C LEU A 82 15.96 5.77 -18.99
N THR A 83 15.41 6.96 -18.81
CA THR A 83 16.15 8.14 -18.31
C THR A 83 16.76 7.86 -16.93
N GLN A 84 15.97 7.27 -16.02
CA GLN A 84 16.46 6.92 -14.68
C GLN A 84 17.66 5.97 -14.74
N VAL A 85 17.58 4.91 -15.56
CA VAL A 85 18.64 3.90 -15.68
C VAL A 85 19.90 4.50 -16.33
N ARG A 86 19.74 5.27 -17.41
CA ARG A 86 20.87 5.94 -18.09
C ARG A 86 21.60 6.93 -17.19
N ALA A 87 20.86 7.65 -16.35
CA ALA A 87 21.44 8.58 -15.37
C ALA A 87 21.97 7.88 -14.11
N GLY A 88 21.85 6.55 -13.99
CA GLY A 88 22.29 5.81 -12.80
C GLY A 88 21.54 6.15 -11.51
N ILE A 89 20.34 6.75 -11.61
CA ILE A 89 19.61 7.27 -10.46
C ILE A 89 18.92 6.13 -9.71
N ARG A 90 19.27 5.96 -8.42
CA ARG A 90 18.64 4.96 -7.56
C ARG A 90 17.21 5.33 -7.20
N SER A 91 16.36 4.32 -6.98
CA SER A 91 14.97 4.56 -6.55
C SER A 91 14.88 5.26 -5.19
N SER A 92 15.87 5.07 -4.31
CA SER A 92 15.99 5.79 -3.04
C SER A 92 16.19 7.30 -3.24
N THR A 93 16.95 7.69 -4.26
CA THR A 93 17.15 9.10 -4.64
C THR A 93 15.83 9.72 -5.08
N LEU A 94 15.05 9.02 -5.91
CA LEU A 94 13.71 9.47 -6.31
C LEU A 94 12.81 9.67 -5.09
N ARG A 95 12.86 8.74 -4.15
CA ARG A 95 12.08 8.82 -2.91
C ARG A 95 12.47 10.01 -2.05
N GLN A 96 13.78 10.29 -1.96
CA GLN A 96 14.29 11.45 -1.23
C GLN A 96 13.83 12.78 -1.87
N GLN A 97 13.71 12.81 -3.20
CA GLN A 97 13.25 13.97 -3.97
C GLN A 97 11.73 14.16 -3.90
N SER A 98 10.95 13.09 -4.03
CA SER A 98 9.48 13.14 -4.11
C SER A 98 8.80 13.40 -2.76
N LYS A 99 9.43 13.01 -1.65
CA LYS A 99 8.90 13.09 -0.27
C LYS A 99 7.53 12.41 -0.07
N ILE A 100 7.13 11.51 -0.97
CA ILE A 100 5.89 10.74 -0.83
C ILE A 100 6.05 9.66 0.25
N ARG A 101 4.95 9.30 0.91
CA ARG A 101 4.94 8.21 1.89
C ARG A 101 5.07 6.88 1.18
N ASP A 102 5.79 5.93 1.77
CA ASP A 102 5.92 4.58 1.22
C ASP A 102 4.59 3.82 1.28
N ALA A 103 4.12 3.36 0.12
CA ALA A 103 2.84 2.69 -0.02
C ALA A 103 2.77 1.34 0.72
N ALA A 104 3.85 0.56 0.73
CA ALA A 104 3.88 -0.73 1.43
C ALA A 104 3.87 -0.53 2.95
N VAL A 105 4.61 0.47 3.45
CA VAL A 105 4.57 0.88 4.87
C VAL A 105 3.18 1.38 5.24
N TYR A 106 2.56 2.20 4.39
CA TYR A 106 1.20 2.69 4.61
C TYR A 106 0.18 1.56 4.70
N ALA A 107 0.23 0.60 3.77
CA ALA A 107 -0.66 -0.56 3.77
C ALA A 107 -0.54 -1.39 5.07
N LYS A 108 0.69 -1.67 5.51
CA LYS A 108 0.94 -2.34 6.81
C LYS A 108 0.40 -1.55 7.99
N SER A 109 0.64 -0.25 7.99
CA SER A 109 0.16 0.66 9.05
C SER A 109 -1.36 0.70 9.11
N SER A 110 -2.05 0.67 7.96
CA SER A 110 -3.51 0.59 7.89
C SER A 110 -4.04 -0.68 8.53
N LYS A 111 -3.40 -1.84 8.30
CA LYS A 111 -3.76 -3.10 8.96
C LYS A 111 -3.61 -3.04 10.48
N ILE A 112 -2.50 -2.49 10.98
CA ILE A 112 -2.28 -2.32 12.43
C ILE A 112 -3.30 -1.35 13.03
N ARG A 113 -3.56 -0.22 12.35
CA ARG A 113 -4.56 0.76 12.77
C ARG A 113 -5.96 0.15 12.84
N TRP A 114 -6.33 -0.67 11.86
CA TRP A 114 -7.59 -1.40 11.85
C TRP A 114 -7.67 -2.39 13.01
N ALA A 115 -6.64 -3.19 13.27
CA ALA A 115 -6.59 -4.09 14.42
C ALA A 115 -6.76 -3.32 15.74
N GLY A 116 -6.06 -2.19 15.91
CA GLY A 116 -6.22 -1.32 17.07
C GLY A 116 -7.62 -0.72 17.19
N HIS A 117 -8.27 -0.40 16.06
CA HIS A 117 -9.66 0.04 16.07
C HIS A 117 -10.59 -1.07 16.59
N VAL A 118 -10.43 -2.31 16.10
CA VAL A 118 -11.21 -3.47 16.57
C VAL A 118 -11.01 -3.72 18.06
N MET A 119 -9.78 -3.62 18.57
CA MET A 119 -9.49 -3.80 20.01
C MET A 119 -10.15 -2.75 20.91
N ARG A 120 -10.42 -1.54 20.39
CA ARG A 120 -11.11 -0.46 21.12
C ARG A 120 -12.64 -0.54 21.04
N LEU A 121 -13.19 -1.39 20.16
CA LEU A 121 -14.64 -1.57 20.08
C LEU A 121 -15.15 -2.23 21.37
N ASN A 122 -16.13 -1.59 22.01
CA ASN A 122 -16.81 -2.08 23.21
C ASN A 122 -18.33 -2.17 23.01
N ASP A 123 -18.77 -2.23 21.76
CA ASP A 123 -20.18 -2.15 21.34
C ASP A 123 -20.82 -3.54 21.14
N HIS A 124 -20.21 -4.60 21.69
CA HIS A 124 -20.63 -6.00 21.56
C HIS A 124 -20.85 -6.48 20.12
N ARG A 125 -20.31 -5.77 19.12
CA ARG A 125 -20.43 -6.17 17.72
C ARG A 125 -19.64 -7.44 17.43
N TRP A 126 -20.14 -8.20 16.46
CA TRP A 126 -19.55 -9.45 16.03
C TRP A 126 -18.11 -9.30 15.54
N THR A 127 -17.69 -8.11 15.11
CA THR A 127 -16.31 -7.84 14.65
C THR A 127 -15.27 -8.22 15.71
N ARG A 128 -15.49 -7.85 16.97
CA ARG A 128 -14.57 -8.22 18.06
C ARG A 128 -14.73 -9.67 18.45
N ALA A 129 -15.97 -10.13 18.61
CA ALA A 129 -16.26 -11.53 18.96
C ALA A 129 -15.62 -12.52 17.97
N VAL A 130 -15.76 -12.30 16.66
CA VAL A 130 -15.17 -13.14 15.61
C VAL A 130 -13.64 -13.02 15.56
N SER A 131 -13.08 -11.86 15.87
CA SER A 131 -11.62 -11.66 15.91
C SER A 131 -10.97 -12.38 17.09
N ASP A 132 -11.62 -12.34 18.25
CA ASP A 132 -11.17 -13.02 19.47
C ASP A 132 -11.52 -14.52 19.47
N TRP A 133 -12.48 -14.92 18.62
CA TRP A 133 -12.97 -16.29 18.55
C TRP A 133 -11.87 -17.26 18.11
N THR A 134 -11.57 -18.20 19.00
CA THR A 134 -10.68 -19.31 18.71
C THR A 134 -11.54 -20.56 18.48
N PRO A 135 -11.65 -21.08 17.24
CA PRO A 135 -12.57 -22.17 16.87
C PRO A 135 -12.20 -23.55 17.44
N ARG A 136 -11.21 -23.63 18.35
CA ARG A 136 -10.71 -24.89 18.89
C ARG A 136 -10.91 -24.94 20.40
N ASN A 137 -11.53 -26.01 20.88
CA ASN A 137 -11.54 -26.39 22.30
C ASN A 137 -10.17 -26.89 22.80
N VAL A 138 -9.12 -26.81 21.98
CA VAL A 138 -7.78 -27.33 22.28
C VAL A 138 -6.75 -26.22 22.06
N LYS A 139 -5.90 -26.00 23.07
CA LYS A 139 -4.75 -25.08 22.99
C LYS A 139 -3.80 -25.61 21.91
N ARG A 140 -3.45 -24.79 20.91
CA ARG A 140 -2.44 -25.21 19.92
C ARG A 140 -1.11 -25.42 20.62
N THR A 141 -0.46 -26.56 20.35
CA THR A 141 0.91 -26.82 20.78
C THR A 141 1.81 -25.75 20.19
N THR A 142 2.68 -25.18 21.02
CA THR A 142 3.69 -24.20 20.60
C THR A 142 4.58 -24.86 19.54
N GLY A 143 4.58 -24.35 18.31
CA GLY A 143 5.37 -24.95 17.24
C GLY A 143 4.91 -24.55 15.85
N ARG A 144 5.74 -24.89 14.86
CA ARG A 144 5.45 -24.67 13.44
C ARG A 144 4.24 -25.52 13.03
N PRO A 145 3.31 -24.99 12.21
CA PRO A 145 2.27 -25.81 11.61
C PRO A 145 2.90 -26.98 10.84
N PRO A 146 2.35 -28.19 10.92
CA PRO A 146 2.84 -29.31 10.13
C PRO A 146 2.82 -28.95 8.64
N THR A 147 3.95 -29.15 7.97
CA THR A 147 4.04 -29.00 6.52
C THR A 147 3.17 -30.09 5.89
N ARG A 148 2.25 -29.69 5.01
CA ARG A 148 1.36 -30.61 4.30
C ARG A 148 2.11 -31.29 3.16
#